data_AF-A0A820T559-F1
#
_entry.id   AF-A0A820T559-F1
#
_cell.length_a   1.000
_cell.length_b   1.000
_cell.length_c   1.000
_cell.angle_alpha   90.00
_cell.angle_beta   90.00
_cell.angle_gamma   90.00
#
_symmetry.space_group_name_H-M   'P 1'
#
loop_
_entity.id
_entity.type
_entity.pdbx_description
1 polymer ?
#
loop_
_entity_poly.entity_id
_entity_poly.type
_entity_poly.pdbx_seq_one_letter_code
_entity_poly.pdbx_strand_id
1 'polypeptide(L)'
;AKDIATGQNDIIIAGGVDFMSDVPIRYPRSMRKLLLSLNRAKSTPQRLGLVAKILSFKNFVPEAPAIAEFSTGEIMGQSADRLAAAFNVTRREQDEYAIRSHLLAQQATDKGYLDDIVPMHIPGAPDAVSRDNGIRVSTIEQMNKLKPAFIKPHGTVTAASSSFLTDGASASLITSVDKAKELGLKPKAYIRRYVFTSQDPKDQLLLGPTYATAKLLDQCGLTLNDIDVFEFHEAFAGQILANLKALDSDYFA
;
A
#
# COMPACT_ATOMS: atom_id res chain seq x y z
N ALA A 1 13.51 -16.02 1.40
CA ALA A 1 14.91 -15.58 1.55
C ALA A 1 15.54 -16.14 2.82
N LYS A 2 14.99 -15.84 4.01
CA LYS A 2 15.46 -16.39 5.29
C LYS A 2 15.59 -17.92 5.26
N ASP A 3 14.53 -18.62 4.84
CA ASP A 3 14.51 -20.09 4.83
C ASP A 3 15.63 -20.68 3.97
N ILE A 4 15.89 -20.06 2.81
CA ILE A 4 17.02 -20.42 1.92
C ILE A 4 18.36 -20.15 2.61
N ALA A 5 18.53 -18.99 3.22
CA ALA A 5 19.76 -18.65 3.95
C ALA A 5 20.03 -19.58 5.14
N THR A 6 18.98 -20.12 5.78
CA THR A 6 19.09 -21.10 6.86
C THR A 6 19.22 -22.56 6.39
N GLY A 7 19.21 -22.81 5.07
CA GLY A 7 19.31 -24.15 4.49
C GLY A 7 18.05 -25.01 4.67
N GLN A 8 16.89 -24.41 4.96
CA GLN A 8 15.64 -25.15 5.10
C GLN A 8 15.01 -25.50 3.74
N ASN A 9 15.19 -24.63 2.75
CA ASN A 9 14.66 -24.78 1.39
C ASN A 9 15.69 -24.28 0.39
N ASP A 10 15.78 -24.89 -0.79
CA ASP A 10 16.66 -24.39 -1.87
C ASP A 10 15.92 -23.51 -2.88
N ILE A 11 14.60 -23.70 -3.02
CA ILE A 11 13.74 -23.00 -3.97
C ILE A 11 12.43 -22.66 -3.27
N ILE A 12 11.97 -21.43 -3.45
CA ILE A 12 10.66 -20.97 -2.97
C ILE A 12 9.98 -20.12 -4.04
N ILE A 13 8.65 -20.17 -4.07
CA ILE A 13 7.84 -19.16 -4.77
C ILE A 13 7.35 -18.17 -3.71
N ALA A 14 7.67 -16.89 -3.91
CA ALA A 14 7.20 -15.80 -3.07
C ALA A 14 6.30 -14.88 -3.91
N GLY A 15 5.31 -14.26 -3.29
CA GLY A 15 4.36 -13.42 -4.00
C GLY A 15 3.28 -12.87 -3.07
N GLY A 16 2.32 -12.18 -3.67
CA GLY A 16 1.17 -11.62 -2.99
C GLY A 16 -0.02 -11.48 -3.93
N VAL A 17 -1.21 -11.41 -3.37
CA VAL A 17 -2.45 -11.14 -4.11
C VAL A 17 -3.31 -10.21 -3.28
N ASP A 18 -3.93 -9.25 -3.95
CA ASP A 18 -4.95 -8.39 -3.35
C ASP A 18 -6.12 -8.18 -4.31
N PHE A 19 -7.33 -8.11 -3.74
CA PHE A 19 -8.58 -7.95 -4.48
C PHE A 19 -9.50 -7.00 -3.71
N MET A 20 -9.41 -5.72 -4.06
CA MET A 20 -10.13 -4.62 -3.45
C MET A 20 -11.50 -4.35 -4.10
N SER A 21 -11.79 -4.96 -5.26
CA SER A 21 -13.12 -4.86 -5.89
C SER A 21 -14.23 -5.58 -5.11
N ASP A 22 -13.91 -6.56 -4.26
CA ASP A 22 -14.89 -7.33 -3.46
C ASP A 22 -14.55 -7.33 -1.96
N VAL A 23 -14.38 -6.13 -1.39
CA VAL A 23 -14.18 -6.02 0.06
C VAL A 23 -15.48 -6.35 0.79
N PRO A 24 -15.49 -7.32 1.73
CA PRO A 24 -16.71 -7.76 2.38
C PRO A 24 -17.32 -6.63 3.23
N ILE A 25 -18.61 -6.36 2.98
CA ILE A 25 -19.42 -5.47 3.82
C ILE A 25 -19.62 -6.13 5.19
N ARG A 26 -19.25 -5.42 6.27
CA ARG A 26 -19.29 -5.97 7.63
C ARG A 26 -20.46 -5.42 8.43
N TYR A 27 -21.00 -6.26 9.31
CA TYR A 27 -21.88 -5.79 10.38
C TYR A 27 -21.09 -4.95 11.40
N PRO A 28 -21.72 -3.90 11.97
CA PRO A 28 -21.10 -3.09 13.00
C PRO A 28 -20.54 -3.90 14.17
N ARG A 29 -19.49 -3.39 14.82
CA ARG A 29 -18.89 -4.08 15.99
C ARG A 29 -19.92 -4.33 17.10
N SER A 30 -20.87 -3.41 17.31
CA SER A 30 -21.98 -3.57 18.26
C SER A 30 -22.85 -4.77 17.93
N MET A 31 -23.24 -4.92 16.67
CA MET A 31 -24.07 -6.01 16.16
C MET A 31 -23.35 -7.36 16.27
N ARG A 32 -22.07 -7.42 15.88
CA ARG A 32 -21.25 -8.64 16.03
C ARG A 32 -21.13 -9.08 17.50
N LYS A 33 -20.93 -8.14 18.42
CA LYS A 33 -20.89 -8.43 19.87
C LYS A 33 -22.24 -8.94 20.39
N LEU A 34 -23.35 -8.37 19.93
CA LEU A 34 -24.70 -8.81 20.29
C LEU A 34 -25.00 -10.22 19.79
N LEU A 35 -24.66 -10.55 18.54
CA LEU A 35 -24.82 -11.90 17.97
C LEU A 35 -23.97 -12.94 18.71
N LEU A 36 -22.72 -12.63 19.03
CA LEU A 36 -21.86 -13.51 19.84
C LEU A 36 -22.41 -13.70 21.26
N SER A 37 -22.96 -12.64 21.85
CA SER A 37 -23.58 -12.71 23.18
C SER A 37 -24.87 -13.52 23.17
N LEU A 38 -25.64 -13.48 22.08
CA LEU A 38 -26.85 -14.28 21.91
C LEU A 38 -26.53 -15.78 21.87
N ASN A 39 -25.49 -16.18 21.14
CA ASN A 39 -25.01 -17.56 21.10
C ASN A 39 -24.50 -18.06 22.47
N ARG A 40 -24.02 -17.17 23.33
CA ARG A 40 -23.56 -17.49 24.70
C ARG A 40 -24.67 -17.45 25.76
N ALA A 41 -25.85 -16.88 25.45
CA ALA A 41 -26.92 -16.71 26.41
C ALA A 41 -27.59 -18.07 26.73
N LYS A 42 -27.57 -18.43 28.03
CA LYS A 42 -28.12 -19.69 28.54
C LYS A 42 -29.59 -19.61 28.96
N SER A 43 -30.11 -18.39 29.21
CA SER A 43 -31.49 -18.19 29.68
C SER A 43 -32.38 -17.47 28.66
N THR A 44 -33.63 -17.89 28.58
CA THR A 44 -34.65 -17.36 27.66
C THR A 44 -34.90 -15.85 27.81
N PRO A 45 -34.95 -15.27 29.02
CA PRO A 45 -35.10 -13.81 29.19
C PRO A 45 -33.90 -13.02 28.68
N GLN A 46 -32.68 -13.53 28.86
CA GLN A 46 -31.46 -12.91 28.33
C GLN A 46 -31.45 -12.93 26.80
N ARG A 47 -31.92 -14.03 26.19
CA ARG A 47 -32.05 -14.14 24.73
C ARG A 47 -33.05 -13.12 24.18
N LEU A 48 -34.23 -12.97 24.79
CA LEU A 48 -35.22 -11.97 24.35
C LEU A 48 -34.66 -10.54 24.41
N GLY A 49 -33.97 -10.19 25.49
CA GLY A 49 -33.36 -8.87 25.65
C GLY A 49 -32.25 -8.58 24.64
N LEU A 50 -31.52 -9.61 24.19
CA LEU A 50 -30.50 -9.47 23.14
C LEU A 50 -31.12 -9.36 21.74
N VAL A 51 -32.18 -10.13 21.46
CA VAL A 51 -32.93 -10.02 20.20
C VAL A 51 -33.55 -8.63 20.04
N ALA A 52 -34.13 -8.06 21.09
CA ALA A 52 -34.66 -6.70 21.06
C ALA A 52 -33.58 -5.65 20.73
N LYS A 53 -32.35 -5.85 21.23
CA LYS A 53 -31.21 -4.95 20.92
C LYS A 53 -30.69 -5.14 19.49
N ILE A 54 -30.69 -6.37 18.98
CA ILE A 54 -30.32 -6.70 17.60
C ILE A 54 -31.27 -6.00 16.62
N LEU A 55 -32.57 -6.00 16.89
CA LEU A 55 -33.61 -5.38 16.06
C LEU A 55 -33.62 -3.85 16.07
N SER A 56 -32.74 -3.19 16.84
CA SER A 56 -32.60 -1.74 16.78
C SER A 56 -32.02 -1.30 15.43
N PHE A 57 -32.69 -0.34 14.78
CA PHE A 57 -32.33 0.21 13.46
C PHE A 57 -30.86 0.67 13.37
N LYS A 58 -30.26 1.10 14.50
CA LYS A 58 -28.84 1.52 14.57
C LYS A 58 -27.84 0.39 14.32
N ASN A 59 -28.22 -0.88 14.51
CA ASN A 59 -27.32 -2.02 14.35
C ASN A 59 -27.36 -2.65 12.95
N PHE A 60 -28.27 -2.20 12.09
CA PHE A 60 -28.43 -2.67 10.71
C PHE A 60 -27.79 -1.75 9.68
N VAL A 61 -27.31 -0.57 10.08
CA VAL A 61 -26.52 0.30 9.20
C VAL A 61 -25.18 -0.40 8.94
N PRO A 62 -24.87 -0.80 7.70
CA PRO A 62 -23.62 -1.49 7.41
C PRO A 62 -22.42 -0.59 7.73
N GLU A 63 -21.37 -1.15 8.34
CA GLU A 63 -20.07 -0.46 8.37
C GLU A 63 -19.48 -0.61 6.96
N ALA A 64 -19.39 0.50 6.22
CA ALA A 64 -18.59 0.52 5.00
C ALA A 64 -17.17 0.06 5.36
N PRO A 65 -16.49 -0.71 4.49
CA PRO A 65 -15.11 -1.11 4.73
C PRO A 65 -14.25 0.14 4.82
N ALA A 66 -13.99 0.59 6.04
CA ALA A 66 -13.15 1.73 6.30
C ALA A 66 -11.70 1.27 6.15
N ILE A 67 -10.95 1.89 5.24
CA ILE A 67 -9.48 1.85 5.17
C ILE A 67 -8.92 2.70 6.32
N ALA A 68 -9.46 2.50 7.52
CA ALA A 68 -9.03 3.16 8.74
C ALA A 68 -8.08 2.21 9.45
N GLU A 69 -6.94 2.75 9.88
CA GLU A 69 -5.98 2.01 10.68
C GLU A 69 -6.64 1.63 12.02
N PHE A 70 -6.46 0.38 12.42
CA PHE A 70 -7.24 -0.23 13.50
C PHE A 70 -6.97 0.40 14.88
N SER A 71 -5.75 0.84 15.12
CA SER A 71 -5.27 1.33 16.42
C SER A 71 -5.60 2.80 16.67
N THR A 72 -5.55 3.61 15.62
CA THR A 72 -5.71 5.07 15.63
C THR A 72 -7.10 5.49 15.16
N GLY A 73 -7.77 4.67 14.35
CA GLY A 73 -9.04 5.02 13.70
C GLY A 73 -8.88 6.03 12.56
N GLU A 74 -7.65 6.38 12.19
CA GLU A 74 -7.33 7.36 11.14
C GLU A 74 -7.28 6.69 9.77
N ILE A 75 -7.76 7.38 8.73
CA ILE A 75 -7.66 6.88 7.35
C ILE A 75 -6.26 7.19 6.82
N MET A 76 -5.66 6.26 6.07
CA MET A 76 -4.28 6.41 5.58
C MET A 76 -4.00 7.74 4.87
N GLY A 77 -4.94 8.24 4.07
CA GLY A 77 -4.79 9.53 3.38
C GLY A 77 -4.84 10.77 4.30
N GLN A 78 -5.45 10.69 5.48
CA GLN A 78 -5.39 11.76 6.48
C GLN A 78 -3.98 11.86 7.09
N SER A 79 -3.37 10.69 7.37
CA SER A 79 -1.97 10.62 7.79
C SER A 79 -1.03 11.16 6.71
N ALA A 80 -1.30 10.88 5.43
CA ALA A 80 -0.52 11.41 4.31
C ALA A 80 -0.59 12.95 4.21
N ASP A 81 -1.77 13.53 4.40
CA ASP A 81 -1.96 14.98 4.35
C ASP A 81 -1.27 15.69 5.53
N ARG A 82 -1.39 15.11 6.75
CA ARG A 82 -0.66 15.61 7.92
C ARG A 82 0.86 15.49 7.74
N LEU A 83 1.34 14.36 7.21
CA LEU A 83 2.77 14.16 6.96
C LEU A 83 3.29 15.16 5.93
N ALA A 84 2.57 15.35 4.82
CA ALA A 84 2.92 16.33 3.80
C ALA A 84 3.01 17.74 4.40
N ALA A 85 2.05 18.13 5.24
CA ALA A 85 2.08 19.40 5.95
C ALA A 85 3.28 19.52 6.91
N ALA A 86 3.59 18.46 7.67
CA ALA A 86 4.72 18.44 8.62
C ALA A 86 6.09 18.66 7.94
N PHE A 87 6.25 18.19 6.70
CA PHE A 87 7.46 18.37 5.90
C PHE A 87 7.34 19.53 4.89
N ASN A 88 6.36 20.42 5.04
CA ASN A 88 6.12 21.54 4.14
C ASN A 88 6.07 21.13 2.67
N VAL A 89 5.44 20.00 2.36
CA VAL A 89 5.17 19.56 0.99
C VAL A 89 3.92 20.25 0.50
N THR A 90 4.09 21.12 -0.47
CA THR A 90 3.02 21.91 -1.07
C THR A 90 2.13 21.06 -1.96
N ARG A 91 0.89 21.52 -2.15
CA ARG A 91 -0.06 20.92 -3.10
C ARG A 91 0.53 20.80 -4.52
N ARG A 92 1.24 21.84 -4.95
CA ARG A 92 1.83 21.90 -6.30
C ARG A 92 2.91 20.83 -6.49
N GLU A 93 3.81 20.66 -5.52
CA GLU A 93 4.84 19.60 -5.58
C GLU A 93 4.19 18.21 -5.67
N GLN A 94 3.10 17.96 -4.93
CA GLN A 94 2.36 16.69 -4.99
C GLN A 94 1.75 16.42 -6.36
N ASP A 95 1.09 17.42 -6.95
CA ASP A 95 0.46 17.28 -8.25
C ASP A 95 1.53 17.10 -9.36
N GLU A 96 2.65 17.82 -9.28
CA GLU A 96 3.79 17.66 -10.21
C GLU A 96 4.41 16.26 -10.13
N TYR A 97 4.59 15.72 -8.92
CA TYR A 97 5.09 14.35 -8.73
C TYR A 97 4.11 13.31 -9.30
N ALA A 98 2.81 13.46 -9.04
CA ALA A 98 1.79 12.54 -9.56
C ALA A 98 1.76 12.54 -11.10
N ILE A 99 1.84 13.72 -11.73
CA ILE A 99 1.94 13.84 -13.19
C ILE A 99 3.19 13.12 -13.70
N ARG A 100 4.35 13.34 -13.04
CA ARG A 100 5.60 12.67 -13.39
C ARG A 100 5.46 11.15 -13.34
N SER A 101 4.89 10.60 -12.28
CA SER A 101 4.69 9.15 -12.13
C SER A 101 3.83 8.57 -13.25
N HIS A 102 2.66 9.16 -13.52
CA HIS A 102 1.79 8.71 -14.61
C HIS A 102 2.43 8.85 -15.99
N LEU A 103 3.19 9.92 -16.24
CA LEU A 103 3.89 10.13 -17.50
C LEU A 103 5.00 9.09 -17.71
N LEU A 104 5.81 8.82 -16.68
CA LEU A 104 6.87 7.81 -16.74
C LEU A 104 6.28 6.40 -16.88
N ALA A 105 5.20 6.08 -16.16
CA ALA A 105 4.49 4.82 -16.31
C ALA A 105 3.97 4.64 -17.74
N GLN A 106 3.33 5.65 -18.34
CA GLN A 106 2.89 5.61 -19.73
C GLN A 106 4.05 5.35 -20.68
N GLN A 107 5.16 6.09 -20.53
CA GLN A 107 6.34 5.92 -21.36
C GLN A 107 6.97 4.53 -21.21
N ALA A 108 7.03 3.99 -19.99
CA ALA A 108 7.55 2.65 -19.73
C ALA A 108 6.67 1.57 -20.37
N THR A 109 5.35 1.72 -20.28
CA THR A 109 4.40 0.81 -20.96
C THR A 109 4.56 0.88 -22.47
N ASP A 110 4.58 2.08 -23.05
CA ASP A 110 4.64 2.25 -24.51
C ASP A 110 6.01 1.81 -25.09
N LYS A 111 7.08 1.89 -24.31
CA LYS A 111 8.41 1.36 -24.66
C LYS A 111 8.58 -0.14 -24.38
N GLY A 112 7.60 -0.79 -23.74
CA GLY A 112 7.65 -2.22 -23.40
C GLY A 112 8.67 -2.55 -22.31
N TYR A 113 8.93 -1.64 -21.36
CA TYR A 113 9.83 -1.88 -20.24
C TYR A 113 9.19 -2.70 -19.10
N LEU A 114 7.86 -2.76 -19.04
CA LEU A 114 7.11 -3.55 -18.06
C LEU A 114 7.04 -5.02 -18.52
N ASP A 115 8.16 -5.73 -18.39
CA ASP A 115 8.31 -7.17 -18.75
C ASP A 115 7.73 -8.13 -17.70
N ASP A 116 7.24 -7.57 -16.60
CA ASP A 116 6.69 -8.25 -15.42
C ASP A 116 5.17 -8.47 -15.50
N ILE A 117 4.48 -7.86 -16.47
CA ILE A 117 3.04 -8.05 -16.68
C ILE A 117 2.80 -9.31 -17.53
N VAL A 118 2.22 -10.34 -16.92
CA VAL A 118 1.74 -11.53 -17.62
C VAL A 118 0.26 -11.35 -17.98
N PRO A 119 -0.15 -11.42 -19.27
CA PRO A 119 -1.54 -11.26 -19.67
C PRO A 119 -2.46 -12.27 -18.98
N MET A 120 -3.56 -11.78 -18.41
CA MET A 120 -4.53 -12.59 -17.68
C MET A 120 -5.86 -12.65 -18.43
N HIS A 121 -6.38 -13.86 -18.68
CA HIS A 121 -7.72 -14.05 -19.24
C HIS A 121 -8.73 -14.12 -18.10
N ILE A 122 -9.66 -13.17 -18.09
CA ILE A 122 -10.74 -13.13 -17.11
C ILE A 122 -11.93 -13.94 -17.67
N PRO A 123 -12.51 -14.88 -16.91
CA PRO A 123 -13.70 -15.59 -17.35
C PRO A 123 -14.82 -14.62 -17.76
N GLY A 124 -15.29 -14.74 -19.01
CA GLY A 124 -16.35 -13.89 -19.57
C GLY A 124 -15.88 -12.58 -20.21
N ALA A 125 -14.59 -12.21 -20.11
CA ALA A 125 -14.03 -11.12 -20.88
C ALA A 125 -13.66 -11.58 -22.31
N PRO A 126 -13.87 -10.75 -23.35
CA PRO A 126 -13.53 -11.11 -24.72
C PRO A 126 -12.02 -11.16 -24.95
N ASP A 127 -11.26 -10.29 -24.27
CA ASP A 127 -9.82 -10.12 -24.45
C ASP A 127 -9.07 -10.32 -23.12
N ALA A 128 -7.80 -10.71 -23.21
CA ALA A 128 -6.91 -10.75 -22.05
C ALA A 128 -6.59 -9.34 -21.55
N VAL A 129 -6.52 -9.19 -20.23
CA VAL A 129 -5.99 -7.98 -19.60
C VAL A 129 -4.47 -8.07 -19.63
N SER A 130 -3.85 -7.20 -20.43
CA SER A 130 -2.40 -7.16 -20.67
C SER A 130 -1.76 -5.81 -20.36
N ARG A 131 -2.54 -4.83 -19.88
CA ARG A 131 -2.07 -3.49 -19.53
C ARG A 131 -2.72 -3.02 -18.24
N ASP A 132 -1.98 -2.22 -17.48
CA ASP A 132 -2.52 -1.51 -16.31
C ASP A 132 -3.56 -0.47 -16.73
N ASN A 133 -4.63 -0.36 -15.94
CA ASN A 133 -5.73 0.59 -16.16
C ASN A 133 -5.58 1.90 -15.34
N GLY A 134 -4.50 1.99 -14.55
CA GLY A 134 -4.22 3.09 -13.65
C GLY A 134 -3.59 4.33 -14.29
N ILE A 135 -2.98 4.16 -15.46
CA ILE A 135 -2.17 5.20 -16.09
C ILE A 135 -3.09 6.30 -16.65
N ARG A 136 -3.06 7.48 -16.01
CA ARG A 136 -3.90 8.64 -16.37
C ARG A 136 -3.10 9.93 -16.33
N VAL A 137 -2.46 10.25 -17.44
CA VAL A 137 -1.71 11.51 -17.58
C VAL A 137 -2.69 12.68 -17.62
N SER A 138 -2.49 13.64 -16.72
CA SER A 138 -3.30 14.86 -16.58
C SER A 138 -2.41 16.10 -16.64
N THR A 139 -3.01 17.29 -16.83
CA THR A 139 -2.29 18.57 -16.77
C THR A 139 -2.39 19.21 -15.39
N ILE A 140 -1.43 20.08 -15.05
CA ILE A 140 -1.42 20.78 -13.75
C ILE A 140 -2.69 21.62 -13.54
N GLU A 141 -3.25 22.19 -14.61
CA GLU A 141 -4.51 22.96 -14.57
C GLU A 141 -5.72 22.08 -14.25
N GLN A 142 -5.72 20.82 -14.71
CA GLN A 142 -6.78 19.86 -14.38
C GLN A 142 -6.66 19.40 -12.93
N MET A 143 -5.44 19.10 -12.48
CA MET A 143 -5.15 18.70 -11.10
C MET A 143 -5.57 19.80 -10.11
N ASN A 144 -5.23 21.06 -10.40
CA ASN A 144 -5.58 22.22 -9.55
C ASN A 144 -7.08 22.42 -9.32
N LYS A 145 -7.95 21.89 -10.20
CA LYS A 145 -9.41 21.97 -10.03
C LYS A 145 -9.95 20.95 -9.02
N LEU A 146 -9.15 19.94 -8.65
CA LEU A 146 -9.57 18.89 -7.74
C LEU A 146 -9.59 19.38 -6.30
N LYS A 147 -10.67 19.02 -5.61
CA LYS A 147 -10.85 19.27 -4.18
C LYS A 147 -10.00 18.28 -3.36
N PRO A 148 -9.54 18.67 -2.16
CA PRO A 148 -8.90 17.76 -1.23
C PRO A 148 -9.77 16.53 -0.93
N ALA A 149 -9.14 15.35 -0.93
CA ALA A 149 -9.86 14.09 -0.77
C ALA A 149 -10.09 13.74 0.70
N PHE A 150 -9.09 13.98 1.56
CA PHE A 150 -9.06 13.50 2.95
C PHE A 150 -9.33 14.60 3.97
N ILE A 151 -8.45 15.61 4.07
CA ILE A 151 -8.65 16.76 4.97
C ILE A 151 -9.34 17.88 4.19
N LYS A 152 -10.55 18.26 4.62
CA LYS A 152 -11.34 19.31 3.95
C LYS A 152 -11.56 20.49 4.88
N PRO A 153 -11.53 21.74 4.39
CA PRO A 153 -11.26 22.16 3.00
C PRO A 153 -9.77 22.45 2.69
N HIS A 154 -8.89 22.37 3.69
CA HIS A 154 -7.51 22.87 3.60
C HIS A 154 -6.45 21.79 3.32
N GLY A 155 -6.86 20.56 3.08
CA GLY A 155 -5.92 19.47 2.79
C GLY A 155 -5.17 19.68 1.48
N THR A 156 -3.99 19.07 1.41
CA THR A 156 -3.11 19.11 0.24
C THR A 156 -3.25 17.86 -0.62
N VAL A 157 -3.72 16.75 -0.06
CA VAL A 157 -3.83 15.48 -0.79
C VAL A 157 -5.15 15.39 -1.54
N THR A 158 -5.08 15.05 -2.83
CA THR A 158 -6.25 14.83 -3.69
C THR A 158 -6.31 13.42 -4.23
N ALA A 159 -7.46 13.06 -4.83
CA ALA A 159 -7.64 11.76 -5.48
C ALA A 159 -6.61 11.51 -6.60
N ALA A 160 -6.11 12.56 -7.26
CA ALA A 160 -5.14 12.40 -8.33
C ALA A 160 -3.68 12.39 -7.84
N SER A 161 -3.42 12.84 -6.61
CA SER A 161 -2.10 12.75 -5.96
C SER A 161 -2.00 11.56 -4.99
N SER A 162 -2.94 10.61 -5.10
CA SER A 162 -3.07 9.43 -4.25
C SER A 162 -3.06 8.17 -5.10
N SER A 163 -2.59 7.05 -4.54
CA SER A 163 -2.90 5.75 -5.12
C SER A 163 -4.41 5.47 -5.04
N PHE A 164 -4.86 4.52 -5.87
CA PHE A 164 -6.25 4.10 -5.95
C PHE A 164 -6.37 2.62 -5.59
N LEU A 165 -7.60 2.16 -5.42
CA LEU A 165 -7.87 0.74 -5.13
C LEU A 165 -7.54 -0.09 -6.36
N THR A 166 -6.65 -1.06 -6.18
CA THR A 166 -6.13 -1.94 -7.23
C THR A 166 -6.39 -3.39 -6.90
N ASP A 167 -6.70 -4.16 -7.94
CA ASP A 167 -6.69 -5.61 -7.90
C ASP A 167 -5.44 -6.12 -8.62
N GLY A 168 -4.74 -7.08 -8.03
CA GLY A 168 -3.50 -7.57 -8.62
C GLY A 168 -2.89 -8.74 -7.88
N ALA A 169 -1.99 -9.45 -8.58
CA ALA A 169 -1.18 -10.50 -8.01
C ALA A 169 0.25 -10.42 -8.55
N SER A 170 1.22 -10.82 -7.73
CA SER A 170 2.62 -10.91 -8.11
C SER A 170 3.21 -12.23 -7.61
N ALA A 171 4.17 -12.76 -8.36
CA ALA A 171 4.91 -13.95 -7.98
C ALA A 171 6.36 -13.85 -8.44
N SER A 172 7.27 -14.50 -7.72
CA SER A 172 8.69 -14.54 -7.99
C SER A 172 9.27 -15.87 -7.54
N LEU A 173 10.10 -16.47 -8.39
CA LEU A 173 10.88 -17.64 -8.05
C LEU A 173 12.19 -17.18 -7.39
N ILE A 174 12.40 -17.58 -6.14
CA ILE A 174 13.62 -17.27 -5.39
C ILE A 174 14.33 -18.59 -5.10
N THR A 175 15.64 -18.63 -5.33
CA THR A 175 16.43 -19.86 -5.23
C THR A 175 17.80 -19.55 -4.63
N SER A 176 18.45 -20.57 -4.06
CA SER A 176 19.87 -20.51 -3.73
C SER A 176 20.72 -20.41 -5.02
N VAL A 177 21.91 -19.82 -4.91
CA VAL A 177 22.81 -19.66 -6.08
C VAL A 177 23.22 -21.03 -6.63
N ASP A 178 23.47 -21.99 -5.74
CA ASP A 178 23.90 -23.33 -6.14
C ASP A 178 22.76 -24.09 -6.83
N LYS A 179 21.54 -23.96 -6.33
CA LYS A 179 20.38 -24.60 -6.96
C LYS A 179 20.01 -23.95 -8.29
N ALA A 180 20.16 -22.62 -8.41
CA ALA A 180 20.03 -21.94 -9.69
C ALA A 180 21.01 -22.49 -10.74
N LYS A 181 22.28 -22.70 -10.35
CA LYS A 181 23.31 -23.27 -11.23
C LYS A 181 23.01 -24.71 -11.62
N GLU A 182 22.62 -25.55 -10.65
CA GLU A 182 22.24 -26.95 -10.89
C GLU A 182 21.10 -27.05 -11.93
N LEU A 183 20.13 -26.16 -11.84
CA LEU A 183 18.98 -26.11 -12.75
C LEU A 183 19.24 -25.36 -14.06
N GLY A 184 20.45 -24.85 -14.29
CA GLY A 184 20.78 -24.07 -15.48
C GLY A 184 20.05 -22.72 -15.59
N LEU A 185 19.56 -22.18 -14.48
CA LEU A 185 18.86 -20.89 -14.44
C LEU A 185 19.86 -19.73 -14.45
N LYS A 186 19.50 -18.63 -15.13
CA LYS A 186 20.25 -17.35 -15.10
C LYS A 186 19.54 -16.37 -14.16
N PRO A 187 20.06 -16.10 -12.94
CA PRO A 187 19.43 -15.17 -12.01
C PRO A 187 19.32 -13.74 -12.58
N LYS A 188 18.16 -13.08 -12.39
CA LYS A 188 17.97 -11.66 -12.78
C LYS A 188 18.61 -10.68 -11.77
N ALA A 189 18.59 -11.01 -10.48
CA ALA A 189 19.12 -10.17 -9.39
C ALA A 189 19.50 -11.01 -8.15
N TYR A 190 20.19 -10.38 -7.20
CA TYR A 190 20.52 -10.98 -5.90
C TYR A 190 19.84 -10.22 -4.76
N ILE A 191 19.17 -10.94 -3.86
CA ILE A 191 18.67 -10.38 -2.61
C ILE A 191 19.85 -10.26 -1.64
N ARG A 192 20.43 -9.06 -1.52
CA ARG A 192 21.61 -8.81 -0.67
C ARG A 192 21.25 -8.70 0.81
N ARG A 193 20.34 -7.78 1.12
CA ARG A 193 19.92 -7.47 2.49
C ARG A 193 18.49 -6.93 2.46
N TYR A 194 17.77 -7.13 3.55
CA TYR A 194 16.47 -6.52 3.78
C TYR A 194 16.37 -6.17 5.26
N VAL A 195 15.55 -5.18 5.58
CA VAL A 195 15.28 -4.76 6.96
C VAL A 195 13.80 -4.47 7.12
N PHE A 196 13.29 -4.73 8.31
CA PHE A 196 11.97 -4.30 8.71
C PHE A 196 12.10 -3.27 9.84
N THR A 197 11.30 -2.21 9.73
CA THR A 197 11.20 -1.14 10.72
C THR A 197 9.74 -0.89 11.02
N SER A 198 9.47 -0.30 12.18
CA SER A 198 8.13 0.09 12.61
C SER A 198 8.23 1.47 13.24
N GLN A 199 7.20 2.29 13.03
CA GLN A 199 7.10 3.66 13.53
C GLN A 199 5.82 3.82 14.33
N ASP A 200 5.70 4.91 15.08
CA ASP A 200 4.45 5.28 15.73
C ASP A 200 3.36 5.47 14.66
N PRO A 201 2.29 4.65 14.65
CA PRO A 201 1.21 4.74 13.69
C PRO A 201 0.48 6.09 13.73
N LYS A 202 0.57 6.80 14.86
CA LYS A 202 -0.09 8.08 15.03
C LYS A 202 0.58 9.15 14.18
N ASP A 203 1.84 9.47 14.41
CA ASP A 203 2.46 10.65 13.79
C ASP A 203 3.42 10.32 12.64
N GLN A 204 3.93 9.08 12.55
CA GLN A 204 5.06 8.75 11.68
C GLN A 204 4.85 7.51 10.82
N LEU A 205 3.61 7.01 10.72
CA LEU A 205 3.26 5.77 10.01
C LEU A 205 3.88 5.68 8.60
N LEU A 206 3.86 6.78 7.87
CA LEU A 206 4.26 6.85 6.47
C LEU A 206 5.75 7.17 6.25
N LEU A 207 6.56 7.30 7.32
CA LEU A 207 8.01 7.50 7.26
C LEU A 207 8.81 6.17 7.21
N GLY A 208 8.12 5.04 7.03
CA GLY A 208 8.75 3.72 6.91
C GLY A 208 9.98 3.70 5.97
N PRO A 209 9.88 4.22 4.73
CA PRO A 209 11.01 4.26 3.81
C PRO A 209 12.24 5.02 4.35
N THR A 210 12.06 6.20 4.96
CA THR A 210 13.19 6.96 5.53
C THR A 210 13.99 6.13 6.53
N TYR A 211 13.32 5.55 7.54
CA TYR A 211 13.99 4.76 8.57
C TYR A 211 14.53 3.42 8.04
N ALA A 212 13.81 2.76 7.14
CA ALA A 212 14.23 1.49 6.56
C ALA A 212 15.48 1.67 5.68
N THR A 213 15.49 2.69 4.82
CA THR A 213 16.63 2.98 3.94
C THR A 213 17.87 3.35 4.73
N ALA A 214 17.77 4.28 5.69
CA ALA A 214 18.91 4.67 6.53
C ALA A 214 19.52 3.45 7.27
N LYS A 215 18.67 2.64 7.91
CA LYS A 215 19.11 1.44 8.63
C LYS A 215 19.69 0.37 7.70
N LEU A 216 19.15 0.21 6.49
CA LEU A 216 19.64 -0.76 5.52
C LEU A 216 21.02 -0.37 4.98
N LEU A 217 21.20 0.91 4.64
CA LEU A 217 22.46 1.45 4.13
C LEU A 217 23.57 1.35 5.18
N ASP A 218 23.29 1.73 6.43
CA ASP A 218 24.21 1.58 7.56
C ASP A 218 24.65 0.11 7.75
N GLN A 219 23.71 -0.84 7.76
CA GLN A 219 24.03 -2.27 7.88
C GLN A 219 24.85 -2.83 6.72
N CYS A 220 24.73 -2.23 5.54
CA CYS A 220 25.47 -2.62 4.35
C CYS A 220 26.80 -1.87 4.22
N GLY A 221 27.05 -0.84 5.02
CA GLY A 221 28.18 0.07 4.83
C GLY A 221 28.14 0.81 3.49
N LEU A 222 26.93 1.12 3.01
CA LEU A 222 26.70 1.81 1.74
C LEU A 222 26.13 3.21 2.01
N THR A 223 26.24 4.07 1.01
CA THR A 223 25.66 5.41 0.98
C THR A 223 24.61 5.50 -0.13
N LEU A 224 23.83 6.58 -0.15
CA LEU A 224 22.88 6.83 -1.24
C LEU A 224 23.56 6.93 -2.61
N ASN A 225 24.82 7.36 -2.67
CA ASN A 225 25.59 7.47 -3.91
C ASN A 225 26.00 6.10 -4.49
N ASP A 226 25.94 5.04 -3.69
CA ASP A 226 26.23 3.67 -4.14
C ASP A 226 25.03 2.98 -4.77
N ILE A 227 23.86 3.64 -4.81
CA ILE A 227 22.60 3.10 -5.30
C ILE A 227 22.21 3.75 -6.63
N ASP A 228 22.19 2.96 -7.70
CA ASP A 228 21.87 3.46 -9.04
C ASP A 228 20.36 3.62 -9.29
N VAL A 229 19.54 2.77 -8.64
CA VAL A 229 18.09 2.66 -8.91
C VAL A 229 17.32 2.56 -7.61
N PHE A 230 16.29 3.41 -7.48
CA PHE A 230 15.35 3.42 -6.35
C PHE A 230 13.94 3.11 -6.85
N GLU A 231 13.35 2.05 -6.29
CA GLU A 231 11.96 1.67 -6.50
C GLU A 231 11.22 1.76 -5.15
N PHE A 232 10.41 2.79 -4.97
CA PHE A 232 9.63 3.05 -3.76
C PHE A 232 8.13 2.93 -4.02
N HIS A 233 7.39 2.39 -3.04
CA HIS A 233 5.94 2.30 -3.10
C HIS A 233 5.28 3.68 -2.98
N GLU A 234 4.63 4.15 -4.05
CA GLU A 234 3.98 5.45 -4.14
C GLU A 234 2.55 5.43 -3.55
N ALA A 235 2.42 5.36 -2.22
CA ALA A 235 1.09 5.40 -1.59
C ALA A 235 0.38 6.74 -1.84
N PHE A 236 1.11 7.84 -1.67
CA PHE A 236 0.66 9.21 -1.93
C PHE A 236 1.86 10.03 -2.39
N ALA A 237 1.65 10.98 -3.32
CA ALA A 237 2.72 11.88 -3.75
C ALA A 237 3.32 12.66 -2.57
N GLY A 238 2.47 13.14 -1.65
CA GLY A 238 2.90 13.82 -0.43
C GLY A 238 3.73 12.92 0.51
N GLN A 239 3.45 11.60 0.53
CA GLN A 239 4.21 10.66 1.35
C GLN A 239 5.63 10.48 0.81
N ILE A 240 5.81 10.28 -0.50
CA ILE A 240 7.15 10.15 -1.09
C ILE A 240 7.96 11.42 -0.89
N LEU A 241 7.38 12.58 -1.25
CA LEU A 241 8.08 13.86 -1.12
C LEU A 241 8.47 14.17 0.33
N ALA A 242 7.62 13.83 1.31
CA ALA A 242 7.96 13.96 2.72
C ALA A 242 9.10 13.01 3.13
N ASN A 243 9.11 11.76 2.65
CA ASN A 243 10.20 10.82 2.92
C ASN A 243 11.52 11.28 2.29
N LEU A 244 11.49 11.87 1.10
CA LEU A 244 12.67 12.45 0.46
C LEU A 244 13.21 13.64 1.27
N LYS A 245 12.34 14.56 1.70
CA LYS A 245 12.74 15.67 2.59
C LYS A 245 13.27 15.18 3.93
N ALA A 246 12.75 14.07 4.46
CA ALA A 246 13.26 13.47 5.69
C ALA A 246 14.63 12.82 5.49
N LEU A 247 14.86 12.14 4.36
CA LEU A 247 16.18 11.56 4.02
C LEU A 247 17.25 12.63 3.77
N ASP A 248 16.85 13.82 3.31
CA ASP A 248 17.74 14.97 3.05
C ASP A 248 17.96 15.87 4.29
N SER A 249 17.38 15.52 5.44
CA SER A 249 17.45 16.34 6.66
C SER A 249 18.50 15.83 7.63
N ASP A 250 19.44 16.70 8.02
CA ASP A 250 20.45 16.42 9.07
C ASP A 250 19.84 16.02 10.42
N TYR A 251 18.57 16.33 10.66
CA TYR A 251 17.87 15.93 11.89
C TYR A 251 17.41 14.46 11.87
N PHE A 252 17.22 13.89 10.67
CA PHE A 252 16.77 12.51 10.46
C PHE A 252 17.86 11.59 9.90
N ALA A 253 18.90 12.14 9.26
CA ALA A 253 20.06 11.44 8.69
C ALA A 253 21.11 11.07 9.74
#